data_AF-A0AAD3D597-F1
#
_entry.id   AF-A0AAD3D597-F1
#
_cell.length_a   1.000
_cell.length_b   1.000
_cell.length_c   1.000
_cell.angle_alpha   90.00
_cell.angle_beta   90.00
_cell.angle_gamma   90.00
#
_symmetry.space_group_name_H-M   'P 1'
#
loop_
_entity.id
_entity.type
_entity.pdbx_description
1 polymer ?
#
loop_
_entity_poly.entity_id
_entity_poly.type
_entity_poly.pdbx_seq_one_letter_code
_entity_poly.pdbx_strand_id
1 'polypeptide(L)'
;MVQHYRLKGHQGPVTCLAHSSTYRKNNTKAKKKNSVQPLPSCLLSGSEDGTVRLWDFKSSNPSRAALCIVSDGKQEITSVSFHPTLEDASLELDQHQYPFTVYASTGTSVYGYDLRQTSSPILQQHHFQLNSLEGGEEINEINMTTSLSNKKVYMGTADDDGYARVSDAIPNRYIVGSDTTSKSSSNSILLQHADASSNALVTSIAFRPRAKTLDIATGGTDSMVCLWDANRPKRPSSLFTIKRDEEEGVNQICNPPFVNSLAWSPSGWFLAAGCGDGTAMVMKVEGRKLTECVRLRGGHDAMISSVLFPQFGGVNSSHVMAEDRLLVTAGNDGSIFLWDLGSKIVNFGINPSTVFDDCMQQDTGMEIDNAIQDLSLNDKNSKDPRILMGLEHGLKPNAIESSHSMDPVLSDSLFVADTSNDITVYSFPRI
;
A
#
# COMPACT_ATOMS: atom_id res chain seq x y z
N MET A 1 23.41 -9.10 2.99
CA MET A 1 22.46 -10.19 3.24
C MET A 1 21.14 -9.61 3.74
N VAL A 2 20.00 -9.99 3.16
CA VAL A 2 18.66 -9.57 3.61
C VAL A 2 18.41 -10.22 4.97
N GLN A 3 18.10 -9.42 5.99
CA GLN A 3 17.73 -9.95 7.29
C GLN A 3 16.22 -10.10 7.36
N HIS A 4 15.72 -11.11 8.06
CA HIS A 4 14.29 -11.23 8.31
C HIS A 4 13.98 -11.62 9.76
N TYR A 5 12.84 -11.15 10.26
CA TYR A 5 12.28 -11.55 11.54
C TYR A 5 10.75 -11.49 11.49
N ARG A 6 10.09 -12.07 12.51
CA ARG A 6 8.62 -12.14 12.56
C ARG A 6 8.05 -11.32 13.70
N LEU A 7 6.98 -10.58 13.42
CA LEU A 7 6.12 -9.96 14.42
C LEU A 7 5.00 -10.94 14.74
N LYS A 8 4.87 -11.31 16.02
CA LYS A 8 3.90 -12.32 16.47
C LYS A 8 2.84 -11.69 17.35
N GLY A 9 1.57 -11.98 17.08
CA GLY A 9 0.50 -11.47 17.93
C GLY A 9 -0.90 -11.85 17.50
N HIS A 10 -1.20 -11.85 16.20
CA HIS A 10 -2.52 -12.23 15.71
C HIS A 10 -2.83 -13.71 16.02
N GLN A 11 -4.12 -14.05 15.95
CA GLN A 11 -4.63 -15.40 16.16
C GLN A 11 -5.23 -16.00 14.89
N GLY A 12 -5.21 -15.26 13.78
CA GLY A 12 -5.64 -15.69 12.45
C GLY A 12 -4.77 -15.02 11.37
N PRO A 13 -4.99 -15.37 10.08
CA PRO A 13 -4.28 -14.79 8.95
C PRO A 13 -4.23 -13.27 8.99
N VAL A 14 -3.08 -12.68 8.64
CA VAL A 14 -2.95 -11.23 8.50
C VAL A 14 -3.37 -10.85 7.09
N THR A 15 -4.36 -9.96 6.96
CA THR A 15 -5.04 -9.67 5.69
C THR A 15 -4.52 -8.40 5.03
N CYS A 16 -4.13 -7.41 5.84
CA CYS A 16 -3.78 -6.09 5.37
C CYS A 16 -2.72 -5.42 6.26
N LEU A 17 -1.96 -4.52 5.66
CA LEU A 17 -0.88 -3.77 6.29
C LEU A 17 -0.95 -2.30 5.90
N ALA A 18 -0.50 -1.42 6.79
CA ALA A 18 -0.21 -0.02 6.45
C ALA A 18 0.98 0.47 7.26
N HIS A 19 1.92 1.17 6.62
CA HIS A 19 3.03 1.81 7.32
C HIS A 19 2.67 3.25 7.68
N SER A 20 3.16 3.74 8.82
CA SER A 20 2.89 5.11 9.25
C SER A 20 3.49 6.10 8.25
N SER A 21 2.63 6.84 7.55
CA SER A 21 3.05 7.84 6.56
C SER A 21 4.04 8.84 7.17
N THR A 22 5.10 9.17 6.44
CA THR A 22 6.09 10.13 6.94
C THR A 22 5.63 11.57 6.77
N TYR A 23 6.03 12.40 7.73
CA TYR A 23 5.90 13.86 7.67
C TYR A 23 6.76 14.39 6.52
N ARG A 24 6.15 14.94 5.47
CA ARG A 24 6.90 15.67 4.44
C ARG A 24 7.38 17.00 5.01
N LYS A 25 8.70 17.17 5.06
CA LYS A 25 9.31 18.47 5.34
C LYS A 25 9.40 19.26 4.04
N ASN A 26 8.48 20.18 3.81
CA ASN A 26 8.67 21.15 2.72
C ASN A 26 9.94 21.96 2.99
N ASN A 27 10.89 21.88 2.05
CA ASN A 27 12.18 22.55 2.08
C ASN A 27 12.00 24.06 1.82
N THR A 28 11.26 24.74 2.70
CA THR A 28 11.23 26.20 2.77
C THR A 28 12.31 26.62 3.75
N LYS A 29 12.98 27.74 3.46
CA LYS A 29 14.16 28.29 4.16
C LYS A 29 13.87 28.72 5.61
N ALA A 30 13.29 27.86 6.44
CA ALA A 30 13.08 28.10 7.86
C ALA A 30 14.32 27.64 8.63
N LYS A 31 15.31 28.54 8.72
CA LYS A 31 16.27 28.52 9.82
C LYS A 31 15.50 28.77 11.13
N LYS A 32 15.10 27.71 11.84
CA LYS A 32 14.97 27.76 13.31
C LYS A 32 15.44 26.43 13.91
N LYS A 33 16.33 26.57 14.88
CA LYS A 33 16.93 25.52 15.70
C LYS A 33 15.89 24.90 16.64
N ASN A 34 16.10 23.61 16.89
CA ASN A 34 15.72 22.83 18.07
C ASN A 34 14.26 22.35 18.21
N SER A 35 13.99 21.24 17.50
CA SER A 35 13.24 20.03 17.92
C SER A 35 12.43 19.50 16.74
N VAL A 36 13.08 18.73 15.87
CA VAL A 36 12.32 17.88 14.94
C VAL A 36 11.77 16.74 15.80
N GLN A 37 10.48 16.77 16.11
CA GLN A 37 9.82 15.64 16.78
C GLN A 37 10.05 14.38 15.94
N PRO A 38 10.47 13.25 16.54
CA PRO A 38 10.90 12.10 15.77
C PRO A 38 9.68 11.44 15.12
N LEU A 39 9.70 11.29 13.79
CA LEU A 39 8.63 10.69 12.97
C LEU A 39 8.17 9.35 13.52
N PRO A 40 6.86 9.03 13.62
CA PRO A 40 6.43 7.70 14.04
C PRO A 40 7.07 6.63 13.12
N SER A 41 7.41 5.50 13.73
CA SER A 41 7.86 4.29 13.02
C SER A 41 6.93 3.19 13.48
N CYS A 42 5.76 3.15 12.85
CA CYS A 42 4.69 2.25 13.24
C CYS A 42 4.16 1.48 12.02
N LEU A 43 3.70 0.26 12.28
CA LEU A 43 2.96 -0.57 11.33
C LEU A 43 1.57 -0.83 11.91
N LEU A 44 0.54 -0.77 11.07
CA LEU A 44 -0.77 -1.34 11.35
C LEU A 44 -0.91 -2.65 10.61
N SER A 45 -1.55 -3.62 11.25
CA SER A 45 -1.95 -4.87 10.63
C SER A 45 -3.37 -5.25 11.01
N GLY A 46 -4.18 -5.62 10.02
CA GLY A 46 -5.51 -6.21 10.21
C GLY A 46 -5.49 -7.72 9.98
N SER A 47 -6.45 -8.44 10.57
CA SER A 47 -6.51 -9.90 10.50
C SER A 47 -7.94 -10.42 10.49
N GLU A 48 -8.10 -11.65 9.98
CA GLU A 48 -9.31 -12.48 10.11
C GLU A 48 -9.71 -12.74 11.57
N ASP A 49 -8.81 -12.55 12.54
CA ASP A 49 -9.13 -12.67 13.97
C ASP A 49 -9.99 -11.52 14.52
N GLY A 50 -10.34 -10.56 13.65
CA GLY A 50 -11.13 -9.38 13.97
C GLY A 50 -10.37 -8.35 14.79
N THR A 51 -9.04 -8.33 14.71
CA THR A 51 -8.20 -7.36 15.40
C THR A 51 -7.33 -6.54 14.45
N VAL A 52 -7.12 -5.28 14.81
CA VAL A 52 -6.04 -4.45 14.27
C VAL A 52 -4.96 -4.30 15.31
N ARG A 53 -3.70 -4.51 14.93
CA ARG A 53 -2.54 -4.33 15.81
C ARG A 53 -1.68 -3.16 15.35
N LEU A 54 -1.25 -2.36 16.32
CA LEU A 54 -0.27 -1.32 16.11
C LEU A 54 1.09 -1.80 16.64
N TRP A 55 2.08 -1.85 15.76
CA TRP A 55 3.46 -2.18 16.08
C TRP A 55 4.25 -0.88 16.16
N ASP A 56 4.91 -0.62 17.28
CA ASP A 56 5.73 0.57 17.49
C ASP A 56 7.21 0.17 17.54
N PHE A 57 7.94 0.45 16.47
CA PHE A 57 9.33 0.02 16.32
C PHE A 57 10.30 0.85 17.15
N LYS A 58 9.87 1.97 17.72
CA LYS A 58 10.67 2.74 18.69
C LYS A 58 10.50 2.25 20.12
N SER A 59 9.51 1.38 20.37
CA SER A 59 9.28 0.78 21.67
C SER A 59 10.48 -0.04 22.13
N SER A 60 10.63 -0.21 23.44
CA SER A 60 11.64 -1.10 24.03
C SER A 60 11.46 -2.57 23.64
N ASN A 61 10.26 -2.95 23.16
CA ASN A 61 9.99 -4.28 22.61
C ASN A 61 9.20 -4.19 21.30
N PRO A 62 9.89 -4.01 20.14
CA PRO A 62 9.26 -3.82 18.84
C PRO A 62 8.59 -5.09 18.30
N SER A 63 8.87 -6.26 18.88
CA SER A 63 8.29 -7.56 18.48
C SER A 63 6.89 -7.80 19.04
N ARG A 64 6.40 -6.94 19.94
CA ARG A 64 5.06 -7.02 20.53
C ARG A 64 4.24 -5.82 20.07
N ALA A 65 2.99 -6.08 19.69
CA ALA A 65 2.04 -5.01 19.39
C ALA A 65 1.87 -4.11 20.62
N ALA A 66 1.99 -2.80 20.40
CA ALA A 66 1.83 -1.79 21.42
C ALA A 66 0.35 -1.51 21.75
N LEU A 67 -0.52 -1.69 20.75
CA LEU A 67 -1.97 -1.52 20.90
C LEU A 67 -2.72 -2.57 20.05
N CYS A 68 -3.88 -3.00 20.56
CA CYS A 68 -4.81 -3.89 19.88
C CYS A 68 -6.19 -3.23 19.80
N ILE A 69 -6.76 -3.15 18.62
CA ILE A 69 -8.15 -2.73 18.37
C ILE A 69 -8.93 -4.01 18.08
N VAL A 70 -10.11 -4.16 18.68
CA VAL A 70 -11.02 -5.28 18.41
C VAL A 70 -12.22 -4.71 17.66
N SER A 71 -12.52 -5.25 16.48
CA SER A 71 -13.68 -4.83 15.70
C SER A 71 -14.99 -5.23 16.37
N ASP A 72 -16.06 -4.49 16.06
CA ASP A 72 -17.40 -4.81 16.51
C ASP A 72 -17.82 -6.19 15.99
N GLY A 73 -18.15 -7.10 16.91
CA GLY A 73 -18.49 -8.48 16.58
C GLY A 73 -17.31 -9.37 16.19
N LYS A 74 -16.06 -8.89 16.28
CA LYS A 74 -14.85 -9.60 15.82
C LYS A 74 -14.93 -10.03 14.35
N GLN A 75 -15.53 -9.19 13.54
CA GLN A 75 -15.53 -9.37 12.09
C GLN A 75 -14.13 -9.13 11.53
N GLU A 76 -13.80 -9.86 10.46
CA GLU A 76 -12.53 -9.74 9.75
C GLU A 76 -12.22 -8.28 9.37
N ILE A 77 -10.94 -7.93 9.47
CA ILE A 77 -10.44 -6.64 9.01
C ILE A 77 -9.99 -6.80 7.58
N THR A 78 -10.58 -6.05 6.64
CA THR A 78 -10.23 -6.17 5.22
C THR A 78 -9.14 -5.18 4.82
N SER A 79 -9.09 -3.99 5.44
CA SER A 79 -8.11 -2.96 5.12
C SER A 79 -7.89 -2.00 6.28
N VAL A 80 -6.69 -1.42 6.37
CA VAL A 80 -6.28 -0.49 7.43
C VAL A 80 -5.53 0.69 6.87
N SER A 81 -5.60 1.84 7.53
CA SER A 81 -4.86 3.03 7.11
C SER A 81 -4.58 3.99 8.25
N PHE A 82 -3.43 4.67 8.19
CA PHE A 82 -3.16 5.83 9.04
C PHE A 82 -3.78 7.07 8.41
N HIS A 83 -4.32 7.96 9.26
CA HIS A 83 -4.64 9.30 8.80
C HIS A 83 -3.35 10.01 8.31
N PRO A 84 -3.34 10.59 7.10
CA PRO A 84 -2.16 11.26 6.59
C PRO A 84 -1.80 12.49 7.45
N THR A 85 -0.52 12.69 7.73
CA THR A 85 -0.06 13.88 8.46
C THR A 85 0.02 15.09 7.53
N LEU A 86 -0.81 16.11 7.78
CA LEU A 86 -0.79 17.37 7.04
C LEU A 86 0.26 18.34 7.61
N GLU A 87 0.89 19.16 6.75
CA GLU A 87 1.91 20.17 7.09
C GLU A 87 1.40 21.38 7.90
N ASP A 88 0.49 21.22 8.86
CA ASP A 88 0.09 22.35 9.70
C ASP A 88 1.03 22.49 10.91
N ALA A 89 1.86 23.53 10.84
CA ALA A 89 2.79 23.97 11.89
C ALA A 89 2.10 24.42 13.19
N SER A 90 0.78 24.31 13.27
CA SER A 90 -0.07 24.55 14.44
C SER A 90 -0.47 23.27 15.18
N LEU A 91 -0.15 22.08 14.64
CA LEU A 91 -0.22 20.86 15.42
C LEU A 91 0.89 20.93 16.47
N GLU A 92 0.53 21.43 17.65
CA GLU A 92 1.15 21.01 18.89
C GLU A 92 1.13 19.47 18.89
N LEU A 93 2.22 18.85 18.41
CA LEU A 93 2.56 17.44 18.62
C LEU A 93 2.83 17.17 20.12
N ASP A 94 2.42 18.09 20.99
CA ASP A 94 2.76 18.10 22.38
C ASP A 94 2.01 16.97 23.10
N GLN A 95 2.82 16.13 23.75
CA GLN A 95 2.52 15.24 24.87
C GLN A 95 1.88 13.86 24.60
N HIS A 96 1.47 13.52 23.38
CA HIS A 96 0.82 12.22 23.12
C HIS A 96 1.81 11.16 22.62
N GLN A 97 1.72 9.93 23.16
CA GLN A 97 2.51 8.79 22.68
C GLN A 97 2.18 8.45 21.22
N TYR A 98 0.90 8.52 20.84
CA TYR A 98 0.42 8.31 19.46
C TYR A 98 -0.35 9.55 18.99
N PRO A 99 0.18 10.34 18.03
CA PRO A 99 -0.42 11.61 17.63
C PRO A 99 -1.47 11.50 16.51
N PHE A 100 -1.74 10.29 16.02
CA PHE A 100 -2.52 10.04 14.80
C PHE A 100 -3.85 9.33 15.07
N THR A 101 -4.73 9.44 14.08
CA THR A 101 -5.93 8.63 13.93
C THR A 101 -5.63 7.48 12.97
N VAL A 102 -6.25 6.32 13.21
CA VAL A 102 -6.19 5.16 12.32
C VAL A 102 -7.59 4.73 11.91
N TYR A 103 -7.69 4.06 10.77
CA TYR A 103 -8.93 3.56 10.20
C TYR A 103 -8.83 2.07 9.90
N ALA A 104 -9.95 1.37 10.01
CA ALA A 104 -10.09 -0.03 9.67
C ALA A 104 -11.43 -0.27 8.99
N SER A 105 -11.45 -1.02 7.89
CA SER A 105 -12.67 -1.52 7.26
C SER A 105 -12.99 -2.94 7.73
N THR A 106 -14.28 -3.20 7.90
CA THR A 106 -14.82 -4.52 8.23
C THR A 106 -16.25 -4.61 7.72
N GLY A 107 -16.59 -5.70 7.03
CA GLY A 107 -17.84 -5.81 6.28
C GLY A 107 -18.04 -4.60 5.36
N THR A 108 -19.18 -3.93 5.47
CA THR A 108 -19.53 -2.77 4.63
C THR A 108 -19.08 -1.42 5.20
N SER A 109 -18.40 -1.39 6.35
CA SER A 109 -18.19 -0.18 7.13
C SER A 109 -16.71 0.15 7.33
N VAL A 110 -16.43 1.45 7.43
CA VAL A 110 -15.12 1.98 7.85
C VAL A 110 -15.26 2.66 9.20
N TYR A 111 -14.46 2.21 10.15
CA TYR A 111 -14.38 2.75 11.50
C TYR A 111 -13.06 3.47 11.70
N GLY A 112 -13.03 4.45 12.59
CA GLY A 112 -11.80 5.11 12.94
C GLY A 112 -11.62 5.38 14.42
N TYR A 113 -10.34 5.41 14.78
CA TYR A 113 -9.84 5.33 16.14
C TYR A 113 -8.82 6.45 16.35
N ASP A 114 -9.19 7.43 17.18
CA ASP A 114 -8.29 8.51 17.57
C ASP A 114 -7.35 8.01 18.66
N LEU A 115 -6.09 7.72 18.30
CA LEU A 115 -5.15 7.11 19.25
C LEU A 115 -4.68 8.08 20.34
N ARG A 116 -4.98 9.37 20.21
CA ARG A 116 -4.74 10.36 21.28
C ARG A 116 -5.73 10.24 22.43
N GLN A 117 -6.88 9.59 22.21
CA GLN A 117 -7.93 9.38 23.21
C GLN A 117 -7.81 8.00 23.88
N THR A 118 -6.64 7.37 23.83
CA THR A 118 -6.44 6.02 24.34
C THR A 118 -5.87 6.04 25.74
N SER A 119 -6.56 5.35 26.66
CA SER A 119 -6.10 5.12 28.04
C SER A 119 -5.76 3.65 28.30
N SER A 120 -6.06 2.78 27.34
CA SER A 120 -5.90 1.33 27.38
C SER A 120 -5.16 0.84 26.14
N PRO A 121 -4.29 -0.18 26.25
CA PRO A 121 -3.66 -0.83 25.11
C PRO A 121 -4.63 -1.70 24.29
N ILE A 122 -5.86 -1.91 24.78
CA ILE A 122 -6.93 -2.62 24.06
C ILE A 122 -8.09 -1.65 23.86
N LEU A 123 -8.45 -1.41 22.60
CA LEU A 123 -9.60 -0.58 22.19
C LEU A 123 -10.69 -1.49 21.65
N GLN A 124 -11.92 -1.30 22.13
CA GLN A 124 -13.10 -2.08 21.72
C GLN A 124 -14.19 -1.19 21.13
N GLN A 125 -14.01 0.13 21.15
CA GLN A 125 -14.99 1.09 20.66
C GLN A 125 -14.31 2.02 19.67
N HIS A 126 -14.96 2.22 18.53
CA HIS A 126 -14.57 3.22 17.54
C HIS A 126 -14.96 4.62 18.01
N HIS A 127 -14.24 5.64 17.52
CA HIS A 127 -14.53 7.05 17.81
C HIS A 127 -15.42 7.68 16.72
N PHE A 128 -15.36 7.15 15.50
CA PHE A 128 -16.20 7.57 14.37
C PHE A 128 -16.46 6.39 13.43
N GLN A 129 -17.65 6.39 12.85
CA GLN A 129 -18.03 5.55 11.71
C GLN A 129 -18.20 6.45 10.48
N LEU A 130 -17.59 6.08 9.36
CA LEU A 130 -17.56 6.90 8.15
C LEU A 130 -18.72 6.52 7.22
N ASN A 131 -19.95 6.88 7.59
CA ASN A 131 -21.16 6.50 6.83
C ASN A 131 -21.14 6.93 5.36
N SER A 132 -20.42 8.00 5.01
CA SER A 132 -20.24 8.42 3.61
C SER A 132 -19.43 7.44 2.75
N LEU A 133 -18.80 6.44 3.36
CA LEU A 133 -18.01 5.40 2.71
C LEU A 133 -18.62 4.01 2.93
N GLU A 134 -19.82 3.92 3.48
CA GLU A 134 -20.51 2.64 3.67
C GLU A 134 -20.76 1.97 2.31
N GLY A 135 -20.22 0.76 2.16
CA GLY A 135 -20.30 -0.07 0.95
C GLY A 135 -21.69 -0.67 0.75
N GLY A 136 -21.96 -1.13 -0.48
CA GLY A 136 -23.15 -1.96 -0.75
C GLY A 136 -22.97 -3.38 -0.21
N GLU A 137 -21.74 -3.89 -0.36
CA GLU A 137 -21.26 -5.18 0.10
C GLU A 137 -19.90 -4.98 0.81
N GLU A 138 -19.17 -6.06 1.05
CA GLU A 138 -17.87 -6.04 1.73
C GLU A 138 -16.87 -5.09 1.07
N ILE A 139 -16.21 -4.27 1.87
CA ILE A 139 -15.15 -3.36 1.45
C ILE A 139 -13.86 -4.15 1.34
N ASN A 140 -13.26 -4.18 0.16
CA ASN A 140 -12.01 -4.87 -0.13
C ASN A 140 -10.77 -4.05 0.24
N GLU A 141 -10.76 -2.75 -0.09
CA GLU A 141 -9.61 -1.88 0.14
C GLU A 141 -10.03 -0.48 0.57
N ILE A 142 -9.29 0.11 1.52
CA ILE A 142 -9.31 1.54 1.78
C ILE A 142 -8.01 2.19 1.34
N ASN A 143 -8.09 3.35 0.71
CA ASN A 143 -6.92 4.13 0.32
C ASN A 143 -7.13 5.60 0.67
N MET A 144 -6.06 6.33 0.98
CA MET A 144 -6.15 7.72 1.42
C MET A 144 -5.19 8.62 0.65
N THR A 145 -5.58 9.88 0.45
CA THR A 145 -4.70 10.89 -0.11
C THR A 145 -4.97 12.27 0.48
N THR A 146 -3.96 13.13 0.38
CA THR A 146 -4.13 14.57 0.61
C THR A 146 -4.13 15.28 -0.73
N SER A 147 -5.23 15.95 -1.05
CA SER A 147 -5.34 16.73 -2.27
C SER A 147 -4.40 17.94 -2.23
N LEU A 148 -3.54 18.05 -3.24
CA LEU A 148 -2.64 19.19 -3.38
C LEU A 148 -3.38 20.50 -3.71
N SER A 149 -4.60 20.41 -4.25
CA SER A 149 -5.36 21.59 -4.70
C SER A 149 -6.06 22.31 -3.56
N ASN A 150 -6.68 21.57 -2.63
CA ASN A 150 -7.52 22.12 -1.57
C ASN A 150 -7.07 21.71 -0.17
N LYS A 151 -5.96 20.95 -0.05
CA LYS A 151 -5.39 20.44 1.22
C LYS A 151 -6.35 19.57 2.04
N LYS A 152 -7.45 19.10 1.45
CA LYS A 152 -8.37 18.16 2.11
C LYS A 152 -7.84 16.74 2.01
N VAL A 153 -8.16 15.95 3.02
CA VAL A 153 -7.94 14.50 3.03
C VAL A 153 -9.14 13.83 2.37
N TYR A 154 -8.84 12.92 1.46
CA TYR A 154 -9.83 12.06 0.83
C TYR A 154 -9.53 10.62 1.21
N MET A 155 -10.58 9.85 1.44
CA MET A 155 -10.51 8.39 1.55
C MET A 155 -11.39 7.79 0.47
N GLY A 156 -10.92 6.70 -0.09
CA GLY A 156 -11.61 5.87 -1.06
C GLY A 156 -11.81 4.47 -0.51
N THR A 157 -12.92 3.85 -0.90
CA THR A 157 -13.24 2.44 -0.64
C THR A 157 -13.52 1.75 -1.97
N ALA A 158 -13.14 0.48 -2.08
CA ALA A 158 -13.53 -0.42 -3.15
C ALA A 158 -14.36 -1.56 -2.53
N ASP A 159 -15.49 -1.94 -3.14
CA ASP A 159 -16.37 -2.97 -2.60
C ASP A 159 -16.75 -4.06 -3.63
N ASP A 160 -17.34 -5.12 -3.10
CA ASP A 160 -17.83 -6.28 -3.86
C ASP A 160 -19.05 -5.98 -4.73
N ASP A 161 -19.75 -4.86 -4.50
CA ASP A 161 -20.93 -4.45 -5.27
C ASP A 161 -20.55 -3.78 -6.61
N GLY A 162 -19.25 -3.77 -6.96
CA GLY A 162 -18.79 -3.18 -8.22
C GLY A 162 -18.58 -1.66 -8.16
N TYR A 163 -18.60 -1.08 -6.96
CA TYR A 163 -18.46 0.35 -6.74
C TYR A 163 -17.17 0.72 -6.01
N ALA A 164 -16.75 1.95 -6.26
CA ALA A 164 -15.82 2.66 -5.42
C ALA A 164 -16.47 3.93 -4.87
N ARG A 165 -16.29 4.23 -3.59
CA ARG A 165 -16.79 5.47 -2.96
C ARG A 165 -15.63 6.32 -2.50
N VAL A 166 -15.71 7.62 -2.71
CA VAL A 166 -14.70 8.59 -2.25
C VAL A 166 -15.35 9.71 -1.45
N SER A 167 -14.77 10.05 -0.31
CA SER A 167 -15.28 11.09 0.60
C SER A 167 -14.15 11.97 1.13
N ASP A 168 -14.43 13.25 1.35
CA ASP A 168 -13.57 14.19 2.08
C ASP A 168 -14.01 14.43 3.53
N ALA A 169 -15.09 13.75 3.96
CA ALA A 169 -15.62 13.84 5.31
C ALA A 169 -14.84 12.92 6.27
N ILE A 170 -13.53 13.13 6.34
CA ILE A 170 -12.60 12.27 7.07
C ILE A 170 -12.15 12.98 8.36
N PRO A 171 -12.78 12.67 9.53
CA PRO A 171 -12.42 13.31 10.78
C PRO A 171 -11.05 12.81 11.24
N ASN A 172 -10.09 13.72 11.38
CA ASN A 172 -8.80 13.37 11.98
C ASN A 172 -8.87 13.34 13.51
N ARG A 173 -9.80 14.04 14.18
CA ARG A 173 -9.82 14.14 15.65
C ARG A 173 -11.21 13.90 16.23
N TYR A 174 -11.27 13.15 17.31
CA TYR A 174 -12.48 12.96 18.09
C TYR A 174 -12.75 14.19 18.97
N ILE A 175 -13.98 14.67 18.98
CA ILE A 175 -14.43 15.77 19.83
C ILE A 175 -15.45 15.19 20.81
N VAL A 176 -15.11 15.20 22.10
CA VAL A 176 -15.95 14.63 23.16
C VAL A 176 -17.31 15.35 23.19
N GLY A 177 -18.40 14.57 23.13
CA GLY A 177 -19.77 15.08 23.20
C GLY A 177 -20.35 15.60 21.88
N SER A 178 -19.63 15.49 20.76
CA SER A 178 -20.29 15.58 19.45
C SER A 178 -20.88 14.23 19.07
N ASP A 179 -22.14 14.23 18.61
CA ASP A 179 -22.68 13.10 17.84
C ASP A 179 -21.87 13.02 16.54
N THR A 180 -20.77 12.27 16.56
CA THR A 180 -19.90 12.03 15.40
C THR A 180 -20.59 11.15 14.34
N THR A 181 -21.79 10.62 14.62
CA THR A 181 -22.76 10.14 13.62
C THR A 181 -23.35 11.30 12.82
N SER A 182 -22.54 12.32 12.51
CA SER A 182 -23.02 13.56 11.94
C SER A 182 -23.79 13.21 10.68
N LYS A 183 -25.09 13.53 10.68
CA LYS A 183 -25.94 13.65 9.49
C LYS A 183 -25.47 14.83 8.62
N SER A 184 -24.16 15.09 8.57
CA SER A 184 -23.57 15.99 7.61
C SER A 184 -23.74 15.30 6.27
N SER A 185 -24.50 15.93 5.36
CA SER A 185 -24.70 15.50 3.98
C SER A 185 -23.34 15.43 3.28
N SER A 186 -22.60 14.36 3.54
CA SER A 186 -21.28 14.16 2.99
C SER A 186 -21.53 13.49 1.65
N ASN A 187 -21.56 14.32 0.60
CA ASN A 187 -21.68 13.91 -0.79
C ASN A 187 -20.49 12.98 -1.11
N SER A 188 -20.69 11.68 -0.90
CA SER A 188 -19.79 10.65 -1.37
C SER A 188 -19.78 10.65 -2.89
N ILE A 189 -18.60 10.62 -3.47
CA ILE A 189 -18.40 10.45 -4.89
C ILE A 189 -18.50 8.94 -5.17
N LEU A 190 -19.56 8.54 -5.88
CA LEU A 190 -19.75 7.15 -6.30
C LEU A 190 -19.12 6.95 -7.69
N LEU A 191 -18.27 5.95 -7.81
CA LEU A 191 -17.59 5.52 -9.03
C LEU A 191 -18.06 4.12 -9.37
N GLN A 192 -18.85 3.98 -10.42
CA GLN A 192 -19.37 2.68 -10.86
C GLN A 192 -18.33 2.01 -11.76
N HIS A 193 -17.48 1.14 -11.21
CA HIS A 193 -16.47 0.41 -11.99
C HIS A 193 -17.14 -0.58 -12.92
N ALA A 194 -17.89 -1.49 -12.32
CA ALA A 194 -18.56 -2.58 -12.99
C ALA A 194 -20.02 -2.20 -13.24
N ASP A 195 -20.58 -2.61 -14.38
CA ASP A 195 -22.02 -2.51 -14.55
C ASP A 195 -22.71 -3.46 -13.57
N ALA A 196 -23.88 -3.08 -13.06
CA ALA A 196 -24.66 -3.89 -12.12
C ALA A 196 -25.04 -5.27 -12.69
N SER A 197 -24.98 -5.43 -14.02
CA SER A 197 -25.22 -6.71 -14.69
C SER A 197 -24.02 -7.66 -14.67
N SER A 198 -22.81 -7.17 -14.38
CA SER A 198 -21.57 -7.94 -14.51
C SER A 198 -21.13 -8.68 -13.25
N ASN A 199 -21.69 -8.32 -12.08
CA ASN A 199 -21.30 -8.84 -10.76
C ASN A 199 -19.78 -8.86 -10.53
N ALA A 200 -19.04 -7.95 -11.16
CA ALA A 200 -17.61 -7.86 -10.99
C ALA A 200 -17.28 -7.05 -9.72
N LEU A 201 -16.36 -7.59 -8.92
CA LEU A 201 -15.93 -7.00 -7.66
C LEU A 201 -14.90 -5.91 -7.94
N VAL A 202 -14.91 -4.83 -7.16
CA VAL A 202 -13.80 -3.87 -7.14
C VAL A 202 -12.86 -4.28 -6.02
N THR A 203 -11.75 -4.86 -6.41
CA THR A 203 -10.75 -5.41 -5.49
C THR A 203 -9.82 -4.34 -4.94
N SER A 204 -9.59 -3.26 -5.71
CA SER A 204 -8.58 -2.27 -5.37
C SER A 204 -8.93 -0.86 -5.81
N ILE A 205 -8.51 0.11 -4.98
CA ILE A 205 -8.62 1.55 -5.23
C ILE A 205 -7.32 2.26 -4.85
N ALA A 206 -6.81 3.12 -5.75
CA ALA A 206 -5.57 3.83 -5.49
C ALA A 206 -5.63 5.29 -5.98
N PHE A 207 -5.36 6.24 -5.09
CA PHE A 207 -5.26 7.65 -5.45
C PHE A 207 -3.92 7.95 -6.14
N ARG A 208 -3.97 8.71 -7.23
CA ARG A 208 -2.75 9.12 -7.93
C ARG A 208 -1.94 10.10 -7.07
N PRO A 209 -0.68 9.79 -6.70
CA PRO A 209 0.14 10.69 -5.91
C PRO A 209 0.58 11.90 -6.75
N ARG A 210 0.75 13.05 -6.07
CA ARG A 210 1.27 14.31 -6.65
C ARG A 210 0.47 14.88 -7.83
N ALA A 211 -0.73 14.37 -8.10
CA ALA A 211 -1.62 14.92 -9.10
C ALA A 211 -2.22 16.25 -8.61
N LYS A 212 -2.36 17.22 -9.52
CA LYS A 212 -3.09 18.47 -9.24
C LYS A 212 -4.60 18.23 -9.18
N THR A 213 -5.08 17.25 -9.94
CA THR A 213 -6.45 16.75 -9.93
C THR A 213 -6.56 15.53 -9.02
N LEU A 214 -7.77 15.28 -8.50
CA LEU A 214 -8.05 14.09 -7.70
C LEU A 214 -8.34 12.92 -8.67
N ASP A 215 -7.26 12.37 -9.23
CA ASP A 215 -7.29 11.20 -10.11
C ASP A 215 -7.24 9.92 -9.27
N ILE A 216 -8.08 8.95 -9.62
CA ILE A 216 -8.23 7.68 -8.88
C ILE A 216 -8.15 6.53 -9.88
N ALA A 217 -7.45 5.46 -9.53
CA ALA A 217 -7.50 4.20 -10.27
C ALA A 217 -8.31 3.16 -9.49
N THR A 218 -9.07 2.32 -10.19
CA THR A 218 -9.75 1.16 -9.62
C THR A 218 -9.47 -0.08 -10.45
N GLY A 219 -9.36 -1.23 -9.79
CA GLY A 219 -9.13 -2.55 -10.38
C GLY A 219 -10.25 -3.52 -10.00
N GLY A 220 -10.58 -4.47 -10.87
CA GLY A 220 -11.66 -5.41 -10.61
C GLY A 220 -11.48 -6.80 -11.23
N THR A 221 -12.41 -7.70 -10.87
CA THR A 221 -12.47 -9.08 -11.39
C THR A 221 -12.99 -9.17 -12.83
N ASP A 222 -13.38 -8.06 -13.44
CA ASP A 222 -13.65 -7.94 -14.87
C ASP A 222 -12.38 -7.79 -15.74
N SER A 223 -11.19 -7.88 -15.12
CA SER A 223 -9.89 -7.66 -15.78
C SER A 223 -9.71 -6.22 -16.30
N MET A 224 -10.44 -5.26 -15.71
CA MET A 224 -10.36 -3.86 -16.08
C MET A 224 -9.62 -3.02 -15.04
N VAL A 225 -8.92 -2.01 -15.55
CA VAL A 225 -8.39 -0.88 -14.79
C VAL A 225 -9.10 0.38 -15.28
N CYS A 226 -9.78 1.06 -14.36
CA CYS A 226 -10.49 2.29 -14.65
C CYS A 226 -9.74 3.47 -14.03
N LEU A 227 -9.54 4.54 -14.80
CA LEU A 227 -9.00 5.82 -14.32
C LEU A 227 -10.13 6.85 -14.24
N TRP A 228 -10.29 7.47 -13.08
CA TRP A 228 -11.35 8.41 -12.76
C TRP A 228 -10.82 9.82 -12.53
N ASP A 229 -11.65 10.81 -12.85
CA ASP A 229 -11.52 12.17 -12.33
C ASP A 229 -12.63 12.36 -11.31
N ALA A 230 -12.29 12.53 -10.03
CA ALA A 230 -13.27 12.68 -8.97
C ALA A 230 -14.21 13.88 -9.19
N ASN A 231 -13.78 14.89 -9.96
CA ASN A 231 -14.64 16.03 -10.31
C ASN A 231 -15.65 15.70 -11.42
N ARG A 232 -15.49 14.56 -12.10
CA ARG A 232 -16.35 14.09 -13.21
C ARG A 232 -16.63 12.58 -13.05
N PRO A 233 -17.31 12.16 -11.98
CA PRO A 233 -17.40 10.75 -11.58
C PRO A 233 -18.34 9.89 -12.42
N LYS A 234 -19.19 10.51 -13.28
CA LYS A 234 -20.22 9.80 -14.06
C LYS A 234 -19.67 8.73 -15.00
N ARG A 235 -18.42 8.84 -15.41
CA ARG A 235 -17.75 7.86 -16.27
C ARG A 235 -16.24 7.93 -16.05
N PRO A 236 -15.52 6.82 -16.25
CA PRO A 236 -14.07 6.83 -16.18
C PRO A 236 -13.51 7.71 -17.30
N SER A 237 -12.41 8.39 -16.99
CA SER A 237 -11.63 9.15 -17.96
C SER A 237 -10.86 8.24 -18.92
N SER A 238 -10.46 7.05 -18.45
CA SER A 238 -9.82 6.02 -19.27
C SER A 238 -10.21 4.64 -18.76
N LEU A 239 -10.38 3.70 -19.69
CA LEU A 239 -10.59 2.29 -19.44
C LEU A 239 -9.43 1.51 -20.05
N PHE A 240 -8.90 0.54 -19.33
CA PHE A 240 -7.86 -0.36 -19.83
C PHE A 240 -8.26 -1.80 -19.51
N THR A 241 -8.44 -2.62 -20.55
CA THR A 241 -8.73 -4.05 -20.40
C THR A 241 -7.43 -4.83 -20.49
N ILE A 242 -7.08 -5.57 -19.45
CA ILE A 242 -5.93 -6.46 -19.47
C ILE A 242 -6.36 -7.71 -20.23
N LYS A 243 -5.87 -7.83 -21.46
CA LYS A 243 -6.18 -8.97 -22.31
C LYS A 243 -5.40 -10.19 -21.87
N ARG A 244 -5.98 -11.37 -22.05
CA ARG A 244 -5.23 -12.61 -21.95
C ARG A 244 -4.31 -12.75 -23.17
N ASP A 245 -3.13 -13.30 -22.95
CA ASP A 245 -2.25 -13.72 -24.04
C ASP A 245 -2.75 -15.05 -24.63
N GLU A 246 -2.88 -15.09 -25.95
CA GLU A 246 -3.34 -16.28 -26.68
C GLU A 246 -2.22 -17.33 -26.89
N GLU A 247 -0.95 -16.97 -26.66
CA GLU A 247 0.21 -17.75 -27.11
C GLU A 247 0.80 -18.74 -26.09
N GLU A 248 0.45 -18.68 -24.80
CA GLU A 248 1.05 -19.57 -23.79
C GLU A 248 0.21 -20.83 -23.54
N GLY A 249 0.57 -21.89 -24.26
CA GLY A 249 0.08 -23.24 -24.04
C GLY A 249 0.91 -23.98 -22.99
N VAL A 250 0.53 -23.92 -21.71
CA VAL A 250 0.89 -24.96 -20.73
C VAL A 250 -0.15 -25.00 -19.59
N ASN A 251 -0.79 -26.16 -19.40
CA ASN A 251 -1.37 -26.81 -18.21
C ASN A 251 -1.76 -26.03 -16.92
N GLN A 252 -1.99 -24.72 -16.92
CA GLN A 252 -2.70 -24.04 -15.84
C GLN A 252 -4.19 -23.99 -16.17
N ILE A 253 -5.03 -24.38 -15.20
CA ILE A 253 -6.46 -24.06 -15.22
C ILE A 253 -6.52 -22.52 -15.28
N CYS A 254 -6.93 -22.01 -16.44
CA CYS A 254 -6.60 -20.67 -16.90
C CYS A 254 -7.33 -19.60 -16.08
N ASN A 255 -6.67 -19.01 -15.09
CA ASN A 255 -7.25 -17.89 -14.36
C ASN A 255 -7.22 -16.65 -15.26
N PRO A 256 -8.34 -15.91 -15.44
CA PRO A 256 -8.31 -14.65 -16.16
C PRO A 256 -7.39 -13.61 -15.46
N PRO A 257 -6.92 -12.58 -16.17
CA PRO A 257 -6.07 -11.54 -15.60
C PRO A 257 -6.88 -10.54 -14.76
N PHE A 258 -7.60 -11.04 -13.75
CA PHE A 258 -8.29 -10.22 -12.75
C PHE A 258 -7.30 -9.27 -12.10
N VAL A 259 -7.69 -8.02 -11.88
CA VAL A 259 -6.84 -7.08 -11.15
C VAL A 259 -7.11 -7.31 -9.68
N ASN A 260 -6.09 -7.72 -8.91
CA ASN A 260 -6.22 -7.92 -7.46
C ASN A 260 -5.69 -6.75 -6.66
N SER A 261 -4.67 -6.07 -7.16
CA SER A 261 -3.98 -5.00 -6.44
C SER A 261 -3.47 -3.95 -7.43
N LEU A 262 -3.54 -2.68 -7.03
CA LEU A 262 -3.02 -1.54 -7.78
C LEU A 262 -2.00 -0.77 -6.95
N ALA A 263 -0.90 -0.36 -7.59
CA ALA A 263 0.09 0.51 -6.97
C ALA A 263 0.50 1.64 -7.91
N TRP A 264 0.40 2.87 -7.43
CA TRP A 264 0.97 4.03 -8.12
C TRP A 264 2.45 4.17 -7.82
N SER A 265 3.21 4.53 -8.84
CA SER A 265 4.59 4.96 -8.65
C SER A 265 4.64 6.30 -7.89
N PRO A 266 5.67 6.61 -7.09
CA PRO A 266 5.71 7.84 -6.30
C PRO A 266 5.67 9.15 -7.10
N SER A 267 6.06 9.13 -8.38
CA SER A 267 5.83 10.27 -9.29
C SER A 267 4.38 10.41 -9.78
N GLY A 268 3.58 9.35 -9.67
CA GLY A 268 2.23 9.26 -10.22
C GLY A 268 2.21 9.09 -11.74
N TRP A 269 3.30 8.66 -12.35
CA TRP A 269 3.41 8.51 -13.80
C TRP A 269 3.12 7.07 -14.24
N PHE A 270 3.40 6.10 -13.39
CA PHE A 270 3.16 4.70 -13.65
C PHE A 270 2.14 4.13 -12.66
N LEU A 271 1.34 3.19 -13.15
CA LEU A 271 0.39 2.41 -12.38
C LEU A 271 0.68 0.94 -12.67
N ALA A 272 0.96 0.17 -11.63
CA ALA A 272 1.11 -1.27 -11.71
C ALA A 272 -0.18 -1.96 -11.27
N ALA A 273 -0.54 -3.04 -11.96
CA ALA A 273 -1.65 -3.92 -11.63
C ALA A 273 -1.14 -5.36 -11.47
N GLY A 274 -1.37 -5.95 -10.30
CA GLY A 274 -1.13 -7.37 -10.06
C GLY A 274 -2.29 -8.20 -10.61
N CYS A 275 -1.99 -9.13 -11.52
CA CYS A 275 -3.01 -9.87 -12.25
C CYS A 275 -3.22 -11.30 -11.73
N GLY A 276 -4.44 -11.80 -11.91
CA GLY A 276 -4.88 -13.14 -11.54
C GLY A 276 -4.17 -14.27 -12.27
N ASP A 277 -3.54 -13.97 -13.41
CA ASP A 277 -2.78 -14.91 -14.25
C ASP A 277 -1.28 -14.92 -13.93
N GLY A 278 -0.87 -14.34 -12.80
CA GLY A 278 0.53 -14.33 -12.34
C GLY A 278 1.42 -13.28 -13.00
N THR A 279 0.85 -12.43 -13.86
CA THR A 279 1.58 -11.34 -14.51
C THR A 279 1.36 -10.01 -13.80
N ALA A 280 2.30 -9.08 -13.92
CA ALA A 280 2.09 -7.69 -13.50
C ALA A 280 2.03 -6.78 -14.73
N MET A 281 0.96 -5.99 -14.85
CA MET A 281 0.79 -5.01 -15.91
C MET A 281 1.23 -3.64 -15.44
N VAL A 282 2.21 -3.03 -16.13
CA VAL A 282 2.64 -1.65 -15.87
C VAL A 282 2.11 -0.75 -16.98
N MET A 283 1.35 0.26 -16.58
CA MET A 283 0.77 1.27 -17.45
C MET A 283 1.36 2.63 -17.13
N LYS A 284 1.48 3.48 -18.15
CA LYS A 284 1.79 4.91 -17.99
C LYS A 284 0.54 5.75 -18.08
N VAL A 285 0.52 6.83 -17.30
CA VAL A 285 -0.60 7.77 -17.23
C VAL A 285 -0.19 9.13 -17.76
N GLU A 286 -0.50 9.38 -19.03
CA GLU A 286 -0.27 10.66 -19.69
C GLU A 286 -1.57 11.47 -19.74
N GLY A 287 -1.60 12.58 -19.00
CA GLY A 287 -2.84 13.31 -18.76
C GLY A 287 -3.84 12.44 -18.02
N ARG A 288 -4.92 12.03 -18.71
CA ARG A 288 -5.99 11.18 -18.20
C ARG A 288 -6.19 9.90 -19.01
N LYS A 289 -5.15 9.45 -19.72
CA LYS A 289 -5.18 8.23 -20.54
C LYS A 289 -4.23 7.19 -19.95
N LEU A 290 -4.71 5.96 -19.83
CA LEU A 290 -3.90 4.79 -19.53
C LEU A 290 -3.33 4.23 -20.84
N THR A 291 -2.02 3.98 -20.84
CA THR A 291 -1.33 3.30 -21.94
C THR A 291 -0.45 2.19 -21.39
N GLU A 292 -0.52 1.02 -21.99
CA GLU A 292 0.37 -0.10 -21.67
C GLU A 292 1.84 0.30 -21.87
N CYS A 293 2.69 -0.05 -20.89
CA CYS A 293 4.14 0.04 -21.04
C CYS A 293 4.78 -1.33 -21.15
N VAL A 294 4.50 -2.21 -20.20
CA VAL A 294 5.01 -3.57 -20.21
C VAL A 294 4.14 -4.50 -19.38
N ARG A 295 4.15 -5.76 -19.76
CA ARG A 295 3.66 -6.86 -18.95
C ARG A 295 4.84 -7.69 -18.46
N LEU A 296 5.03 -7.74 -17.14
CA LEU A 296 6.09 -8.50 -16.49
C LEU A 296 5.64 -9.96 -16.37
N ARG A 297 6.46 -10.88 -16.88
CA ARG A 297 6.18 -12.32 -17.02
C ARG A 297 7.30 -13.17 -16.47
N GLY A 298 7.01 -14.45 -16.26
CA GLY A 298 8.00 -15.44 -15.82
C GLY A 298 8.51 -15.23 -14.40
N GLY A 299 7.78 -14.43 -13.61
CA GLY A 299 8.02 -14.27 -12.18
C GLY A 299 7.15 -15.23 -11.39
N HIS A 300 5.84 -15.04 -11.42
CA HIS A 300 4.91 -15.83 -10.63
C HIS A 300 4.22 -16.94 -11.44
N ASP A 301 4.04 -18.08 -10.79
CA ASP A 301 3.29 -19.24 -11.32
C ASP A 301 1.83 -19.26 -10.84
N ALA A 302 1.45 -18.32 -9.98
CA ALA A 302 0.08 -18.15 -9.49
C ALA A 302 -0.28 -16.67 -9.42
N MET A 303 -1.56 -16.39 -9.11
CA MET A 303 -2.11 -15.04 -8.99
C MET A 303 -1.20 -14.11 -8.17
N ILE A 304 -0.99 -12.89 -8.67
CA ILE A 304 -0.34 -11.85 -7.88
C ILE A 304 -1.38 -11.33 -6.88
N SER A 305 -1.09 -11.44 -5.58
CA SER A 305 -1.96 -10.96 -4.51
C SER A 305 -1.74 -9.49 -4.21
N SER A 306 -0.49 -9.01 -4.30
CA SER A 306 -0.17 -7.62 -3.97
C SER A 306 1.00 -7.07 -4.79
N VAL A 307 0.89 -5.79 -5.18
CA VAL A 307 1.92 -5.06 -5.92
C VAL A 307 2.23 -3.74 -5.23
N LEU A 308 3.47 -3.27 -5.36
CA LEU A 308 3.99 -2.19 -4.54
C LEU A 308 5.16 -1.49 -5.24
N PHE A 309 5.14 -0.16 -5.35
CA PHE A 309 6.35 0.62 -5.65
C PHE A 309 7.02 1.00 -4.32
N PRO A 310 8.12 0.34 -3.94
CA PRO A 310 8.72 0.54 -2.63
C PRO A 310 9.35 1.94 -2.53
N GLN A 311 9.17 2.58 -1.38
CA GLN A 311 9.71 3.90 -1.11
C GLN A 311 11.10 3.82 -0.45
N PHE A 312 11.95 2.94 -0.97
CA PHE A 312 13.31 2.73 -0.47
C PHE A 312 14.23 3.91 -0.85
N GLY A 313 15.17 4.31 0.02
CA GLY A 313 16.13 5.36 -0.33
C GLY A 313 16.89 6.02 0.83
N GLY A 314 18.16 6.39 0.58
CA GLY A 314 19.05 7.08 1.52
C GLY A 314 19.38 8.54 1.18
N VAL A 315 18.95 9.49 2.03
CA VAL A 315 19.34 10.92 2.25
C VAL A 315 19.75 11.88 1.09
N ASN A 316 20.33 11.46 -0.04
CA ASN A 316 20.86 12.36 -1.08
C ASN A 316 20.06 12.33 -2.40
N SER A 317 19.04 13.20 -2.49
CA SER A 317 18.50 13.90 -3.68
C SER A 317 18.47 13.20 -5.07
N SER A 318 17.79 12.07 -5.22
CA SER A 318 16.95 11.76 -6.41
C SER A 318 15.96 10.58 -6.22
N HIS A 319 15.64 10.25 -4.95
CA HIS A 319 14.95 9.00 -4.55
C HIS A 319 13.71 8.63 -5.33
N VAL A 320 12.84 9.61 -5.66
CA VAL A 320 11.61 9.36 -6.44
C VAL A 320 11.87 8.55 -7.71
N MET A 321 13.01 8.81 -8.37
CA MET A 321 13.30 8.22 -9.67
C MET A 321 13.79 6.77 -9.55
N ALA A 322 14.43 6.40 -8.43
CA ALA A 322 14.74 4.99 -8.13
C ALA A 322 13.47 4.24 -7.72
N GLU A 323 12.62 4.89 -6.92
CA GLU A 323 11.35 4.32 -6.45
C GLU A 323 10.38 4.06 -7.62
N ASP A 324 10.36 4.90 -8.66
CA ASP A 324 9.56 4.64 -9.87
C ASP A 324 10.08 3.45 -10.70
N ARG A 325 11.35 3.05 -10.52
CA ARG A 325 12.00 1.97 -11.28
C ARG A 325 11.95 0.62 -10.57
N LEU A 326 11.74 0.63 -9.26
CA LEU A 326 11.55 -0.58 -8.45
C LEU A 326 10.07 -0.93 -8.36
N LEU A 327 9.74 -2.20 -8.58
CA LEU A 327 8.42 -2.75 -8.31
C LEU A 327 8.57 -4.04 -7.52
N VAL A 328 7.76 -4.22 -6.49
CA VAL A 328 7.65 -5.48 -5.75
C VAL A 328 6.33 -6.14 -6.12
N THR A 329 6.38 -7.43 -6.40
CA THR A 329 5.19 -8.27 -6.61
C THR A 329 5.23 -9.45 -5.65
N ALA A 330 4.09 -9.79 -5.07
CA ALA A 330 3.91 -10.95 -4.21
C ALA A 330 2.79 -11.84 -4.75
N GLY A 331 3.04 -13.14 -4.82
CA GLY A 331 2.15 -14.08 -5.49
C GLY A 331 1.69 -15.22 -4.59
N ASN A 332 0.54 -15.79 -4.94
CA ASN A 332 -0.06 -16.97 -4.29
C ASN A 332 0.78 -18.25 -4.43
N ASP A 333 1.88 -18.19 -5.17
CA ASP A 333 2.91 -19.21 -5.26
C ASP A 333 3.88 -19.18 -4.07
N GLY A 334 3.76 -18.18 -3.21
CA GLY A 334 4.64 -17.99 -2.05
C GLY A 334 5.97 -17.33 -2.39
N SER A 335 6.08 -16.75 -3.59
CA SER A 335 7.25 -16.01 -4.02
C SER A 335 7.02 -14.51 -3.92
N ILE A 336 8.09 -13.75 -3.72
CA ILE A 336 8.10 -12.28 -3.81
C ILE A 336 9.24 -11.88 -4.75
N PHE A 337 8.95 -11.04 -5.74
CA PHE A 337 9.96 -10.56 -6.69
C PHE A 337 10.12 -9.05 -6.64
N LEU A 338 11.39 -8.63 -6.61
CA LEU A 338 11.80 -7.24 -6.81
C LEU A 338 12.20 -7.09 -8.28
N TRP A 339 11.52 -6.21 -8.98
CA TRP A 339 11.72 -5.92 -10.39
C TRP A 339 12.45 -4.59 -10.57
N ASP A 340 13.36 -4.58 -11.53
CA ASP A 340 13.87 -3.37 -12.16
C ASP A 340 13.09 -3.16 -13.45
N LEU A 341 12.32 -2.09 -13.56
CA LEU A 341 11.53 -1.78 -14.76
C LEU A 341 12.37 -1.34 -15.97
N GLY A 342 13.68 -1.20 -15.82
CA GLY A 342 14.57 -0.88 -16.94
C GLY A 342 14.52 0.59 -17.35
N SER A 343 15.58 1.05 -18.01
CA SER A 343 15.66 2.45 -18.46
C SER A 343 14.84 2.75 -19.72
N LYS A 344 14.28 1.73 -20.39
CA LYS A 344 13.34 1.89 -21.52
C LYS A 344 11.98 2.40 -21.04
N ILE A 345 11.55 1.97 -19.86
CA ILE A 345 10.29 2.39 -19.25
C ILE A 345 10.51 3.63 -18.41
N VAL A 346 11.48 3.56 -17.50
CA VAL A 346 11.82 4.65 -16.57
C VAL A 346 13.17 5.23 -16.98
N ASN A 347 13.15 6.20 -17.90
CA ASN A 347 14.36 6.74 -18.54
C ASN A 347 15.16 7.75 -17.70
N PHE A 348 14.87 7.84 -16.40
CA PHE A 348 15.52 8.72 -15.43
C PHE A 348 15.68 7.98 -14.09
N GLY A 349 16.66 8.39 -13.29
CA GLY A 349 16.86 7.85 -11.93
C GLY A 349 18.11 6.99 -11.77
N ILE A 350 18.30 6.57 -10.52
CA ILE A 350 19.42 5.72 -10.12
C ILE A 350 19.09 4.27 -10.48
N ASN A 351 20.11 3.52 -10.91
CA ASN A 351 19.91 2.12 -11.20
C ASN A 351 19.64 1.35 -9.90
N PRO A 352 18.49 0.66 -9.73
CA PRO A 352 18.23 0.01 -8.45
C PRO A 352 19.25 -1.07 -8.10
N SER A 353 19.94 -1.67 -9.08
CA SER A 353 21.07 -2.56 -8.77
C SER A 353 22.11 -1.85 -7.90
N THR A 354 22.36 -0.56 -8.08
CA THR A 354 23.33 0.19 -7.26
C THR A 354 22.82 0.45 -5.85
N VAL A 355 21.53 0.31 -5.57
CA VAL A 355 20.97 0.31 -4.21
C VAL A 355 21.33 -1.01 -3.49
N PHE A 356 21.49 -2.10 -4.24
CA PHE A 356 21.73 -3.44 -3.70
C PHE A 356 23.17 -3.98 -3.94
N ASP A 357 24.00 -3.32 -4.76
CA ASP A 357 25.30 -3.83 -5.26
C ASP A 357 26.34 -4.06 -4.13
N ASP A 358 26.31 -3.30 -3.03
CA ASP A 358 27.23 -3.48 -1.90
C ASP A 358 26.72 -4.46 -0.81
N CYS A 359 25.45 -4.89 -0.88
CA CYS A 359 24.85 -5.85 0.06
C CYS A 359 25.45 -7.26 -0.03
N MET A 360 26.10 -7.57 -1.15
CA MET A 360 26.51 -8.91 -1.56
C MET A 360 28.03 -9.14 -1.49
N GLN A 361 28.82 -8.15 -1.04
CA GLN A 361 30.28 -8.26 -0.91
C GLN A 361 30.79 -8.47 0.53
N GLN A 362 29.91 -8.55 1.54
CA GLN A 362 30.33 -8.90 2.90
C GLN A 362 30.12 -10.38 3.18
N ASP A 363 31.20 -11.13 2.97
CA ASP A 363 31.37 -12.52 3.40
C ASP A 363 31.42 -12.55 4.95
N THR A 364 30.26 -12.69 5.59
CA THR A 364 30.11 -12.64 7.05
C THR A 364 30.15 -14.02 7.71
N GLY A 365 30.39 -15.10 6.96
CA GLY A 365 30.52 -16.45 7.52
C GLY A 365 29.26 -16.99 8.23
N MET A 366 28.10 -16.34 8.05
CA MET A 366 26.79 -16.88 8.44
C MET A 366 26.14 -17.58 7.25
N GLU A 367 25.46 -18.70 7.52
CA GLU A 367 24.80 -19.53 6.53
C GLU A 367 23.93 -18.68 5.59
N ILE A 368 24.20 -18.82 4.29
CA ILE A 368 23.39 -18.25 3.22
C ILE A 368 22.07 -19.01 3.25
N ASP A 369 20.99 -18.37 3.68
CA ASP A 369 19.65 -18.88 3.37
C ASP A 369 19.53 -18.92 1.84
N ASN A 370 19.46 -20.12 1.28
CA ASN A 370 19.33 -20.39 -0.16
C ASN A 370 18.02 -19.83 -0.78
N ALA A 371 17.24 -19.06 -0.03
CA ALA A 371 15.94 -18.48 -0.42
C ALA A 371 16.07 -17.24 -1.34
N ILE A 372 17.30 -16.82 -1.68
CA ILE A 372 17.57 -15.71 -2.59
C ILE A 372 18.13 -16.27 -3.90
N GLN A 373 17.28 -16.46 -4.89
CA GLN A 373 17.75 -16.65 -6.27
C GLN A 373 18.14 -15.29 -6.84
N ASP A 374 19.45 -15.07 -6.99
CA ASP A 374 19.97 -13.99 -7.82
C ASP A 374 19.71 -14.35 -9.30
N LEU A 375 18.60 -13.86 -9.85
CA LEU A 375 18.31 -13.94 -11.28
C LEU A 375 19.00 -12.80 -12.06
N SER A 376 19.80 -11.96 -11.39
CA SER A 376 20.41 -10.75 -11.94
C SER A 376 21.89 -10.87 -12.27
N LEU A 377 22.42 -12.06 -12.53
CA LEU A 377 23.80 -12.21 -13.00
C LEU A 377 23.82 -12.30 -14.52
N ASN A 378 23.93 -11.15 -15.22
CA ASN A 378 24.88 -10.96 -16.35
C ASN A 378 24.73 -9.67 -17.20
N ASP A 379 23.71 -8.83 -17.02
CA ASP A 379 23.64 -7.59 -17.81
C ASP A 379 23.17 -6.36 -17.00
N LYS A 380 24.07 -5.79 -16.18
CA LYS A 380 23.83 -4.53 -15.45
C LYS A 380 23.43 -3.36 -16.36
N ASN A 381 23.74 -3.45 -17.67
CA ASN A 381 23.43 -2.45 -18.68
C ASN A 381 22.11 -2.72 -19.44
N SER A 382 21.43 -3.83 -19.15
CA SER A 382 20.13 -4.10 -19.77
C SER A 382 19.16 -2.96 -19.47
N LYS A 383 18.51 -2.49 -20.53
CA LYS A 383 17.53 -1.40 -20.48
C LYS A 383 16.10 -1.93 -20.34
N ASP A 384 15.91 -3.24 -20.45
CA ASP A 384 14.63 -3.91 -20.36
C ASP A 384 14.28 -4.27 -18.91
N PRO A 385 12.98 -4.47 -18.60
CA PRO A 385 12.58 -4.94 -17.30
C PRO A 385 13.18 -6.31 -16.96
N ARG A 386 13.52 -6.52 -15.69
CA ARG A 386 14.08 -7.78 -15.19
C ARG A 386 13.78 -7.99 -13.71
N ILE A 387 13.89 -9.24 -13.27
CA ILE A 387 13.91 -9.57 -11.85
C ILE A 387 15.31 -9.25 -11.30
N LEU A 388 15.37 -8.46 -10.23
CA LEU A 388 16.59 -8.20 -9.47
C LEU A 388 16.81 -9.25 -8.40
N MET A 389 15.74 -9.64 -7.71
CA MET A 389 15.79 -10.53 -6.56
C MET A 389 14.46 -11.27 -6.43
N GLY A 390 14.54 -12.57 -6.18
CA GLY A 390 13.41 -13.37 -5.69
C GLY A 390 13.60 -13.71 -4.21
N LEU A 391 12.51 -13.67 -3.44
CA LEU A 391 12.44 -14.15 -2.07
C LEU A 391 11.46 -15.33 -2.03
N GLU A 392 11.95 -16.52 -1.66
CA GLU A 392 11.10 -17.69 -1.41
C GLU A 392 10.44 -17.55 -0.03
N HIS A 393 9.30 -16.84 0.02
CA HIS A 393 8.57 -16.58 1.26
C HIS A 393 7.87 -17.85 1.79
N GLY A 394 7.43 -18.75 0.89
CA GLY A 394 6.95 -20.10 1.18
C GLY A 394 5.48 -20.19 1.63
N LEU A 395 4.91 -19.13 2.19
CA LEU A 395 3.48 -18.99 2.45
C LEU A 395 2.84 -18.03 1.44
N LYS A 396 1.53 -18.10 1.25
CA LYS A 396 0.83 -17.22 0.30
C LYS A 396 0.73 -15.82 0.91
N PRO A 397 1.36 -14.78 0.34
CA PRO A 397 1.23 -13.41 0.82
C PRO A 397 -0.19 -12.91 0.55
N ASN A 398 -0.79 -12.26 1.53
CA ASN A 398 -2.07 -11.56 1.41
C ASN A 398 -1.83 -10.08 1.05
N ALA A 399 -0.86 -9.43 1.71
CA ALA A 399 -0.52 -8.04 1.47
C ALA A 399 0.97 -7.79 1.70
N ILE A 400 1.53 -6.85 0.95
CA ILE A 400 2.89 -6.33 1.17
C ILE A 400 2.84 -4.81 1.37
N GLU A 401 3.73 -4.31 2.23
CA GLU A 401 3.88 -2.89 2.49
C GLU A 401 5.36 -2.55 2.67
N SER A 402 5.82 -1.42 2.15
CA SER A 402 7.20 -0.96 2.36
C SER A 402 7.29 0.09 3.45
N SER A 403 8.33 0.05 4.25
CA SER A 403 8.75 1.21 5.02
C SER A 403 9.10 2.37 4.11
N HIS A 404 8.85 3.58 4.57
CA HIS A 404 9.34 4.77 3.90
C HIS A 404 10.86 4.96 4.11
N SER A 405 11.55 5.50 3.11
CA SER A 405 12.98 5.90 3.15
C SER A 405 13.37 6.75 4.36
N MET A 406 12.43 7.56 4.86
CA MET A 406 12.64 8.45 6.01
C MET A 406 12.29 7.80 7.36
N ASP A 407 11.92 6.51 7.38
CA ASP A 407 11.67 5.79 8.62
C ASP A 407 12.95 5.78 9.49
N PRO A 408 12.87 6.22 10.76
CA PRO A 408 14.04 6.36 11.61
C PRO A 408 14.58 5.04 12.17
N VAL A 409 13.82 3.94 12.11
CA VAL A 409 14.18 2.64 12.69
C VAL A 409 14.35 1.57 11.62
N LEU A 410 13.35 1.40 10.74
CA LEU A 410 13.26 0.32 9.77
C LEU A 410 13.09 0.89 8.36
N SER A 411 14.01 1.72 7.88
CA SER A 411 14.01 2.05 6.45
C SER A 411 14.31 0.82 5.60
N ASP A 412 13.97 0.90 4.32
CA ASP A 412 14.33 -0.11 3.33
C ASP A 412 13.92 -1.51 3.82
N SER A 413 12.73 -1.59 4.41
CA SER A 413 12.13 -2.82 4.91
C SER A 413 10.82 -3.10 4.19
N LEU A 414 10.57 -4.37 3.90
CA LEU A 414 9.34 -4.89 3.33
C LEU A 414 8.63 -5.71 4.41
N PHE A 415 7.40 -5.33 4.70
CA PHE A 415 6.48 -6.04 5.58
C PHE A 415 5.59 -6.94 4.73
N VAL A 416 5.46 -8.19 5.13
CA VAL A 416 4.69 -9.20 4.41
C VAL A 416 3.68 -9.82 5.38
N ALA A 417 2.41 -9.67 5.04
CA ALA A 417 1.30 -10.39 5.63
C ALA A 417 0.99 -11.59 4.76
N ASP A 418 0.78 -12.75 5.37
CA ASP A 418 0.56 -14.01 4.67
C ASP A 418 -0.55 -14.81 5.36
N THR A 419 -0.83 -16.01 4.85
CA THR A 419 -1.85 -16.93 5.41
C THR A 419 -1.61 -17.37 6.86
N SER A 420 -0.48 -17.00 7.49
CA SER A 420 -0.22 -17.20 8.92
C SER A 420 -0.63 -15.99 9.75
N ASN A 421 -0.53 -16.14 11.06
CA ASN A 421 -0.82 -15.11 12.05
C ASN A 421 0.39 -14.25 12.42
N ASP A 422 1.51 -14.42 11.73
CA ASP A 422 2.72 -13.65 11.90
C ASP A 422 2.86 -12.63 10.74
N ILE A 423 3.63 -11.57 10.97
CA ILE A 423 4.06 -10.66 9.89
C ILE A 423 5.55 -10.87 9.71
N THR A 424 5.98 -11.13 8.48
CA THR A 424 7.41 -11.25 8.16
C THR A 424 7.96 -9.89 7.77
N VAL A 425 9.06 -9.47 8.40
CA VAL A 425 9.77 -8.23 8.07
C VAL A 425 11.06 -8.60 7.38
N TYR A 426 11.24 -8.20 6.13
CA TYR A 426 12.50 -8.28 5.40
C TYR A 426 13.18 -6.91 5.44
N SER A 427 14.39 -6.83 5.99
CA SER A 427 15.19 -5.61 5.99
C SER A 427 16.32 -5.73 4.97
N PHE A 428 16.32 -4.82 4.02
CA PHE A 428 17.36 -4.71 3.01
C PHE A 428 18.51 -3.86 3.59
N PRO A 429 19.79 -4.24 3.37
CA PRO A 429 20.89 -3.49 3.95
C PRO A 429 20.97 -2.07 3.37
N ARG A 430 21.22 -1.08 4.25
CA ARG A 430 21.60 0.28 3.85
C ARG A 430 23.07 0.31 3.42
N ILE A 431 23.37 1.08 2.37
CA ILE A 431 24.72 1.52 1.99
C ILE A 431 25.24 2.55 3.01
#